data_AF-T1ARN8-F1
#
_entry.id   AF-T1ARN8-F1
#
_cell.length_a   1.000
_cell.length_b   1.000
_cell.length_c   1.000
_cell.angle_alpha   90.00
_cell.angle_beta   90.00
_cell.angle_gamma   90.00
#
_symmetry.space_group_name_H-M   'P 1'
#
loop_
_entity.id
_entity.type
_entity.pdbx_description
1 polymer ?
#
loop_
_entity_poly.entity_id
_entity_poly.type
_entity_poly.pdbx_seq_one_letter_code
_entity_poly.pdbx_strand_id
1 'polypeptide(L)'
;MKFYVGGEELTPENPESIEKFSPLTGKLLYRFPSATRKEANNAIDSAHEALKDGQAKTSKDRNSYLIKAYNLIRERRIQLEEIIVNENGKPLSEAKAEVDGVIDQLWYYIGFERKINGEIIEGDTELRRFCS
;
A
#
# COMPACT_ATOMS: atom_id res chain seq x y z
N MET A 1 17.31 2.17 4.02
CA MET A 1 16.05 1.46 3.69
C MET A 1 16.36 0.02 3.31
N LYS A 2 15.40 -0.90 3.46
CA LYS A 2 15.50 -2.31 3.06
C LYS A 2 14.30 -2.68 2.20
N PHE A 3 14.38 -3.77 1.45
CA PHE A 3 13.20 -4.34 0.80
C PHE A 3 12.36 -5.12 1.80
N TYR A 4 11.05 -5.13 1.63
CA TYR A 4 10.12 -5.94 2.42
C TYR A 4 9.31 -6.83 1.47
N VAL A 5 9.53 -8.13 1.52
CA VAL A 5 8.94 -9.11 0.60
C VAL A 5 8.54 -10.34 1.40
N GLY A 6 7.33 -10.86 1.16
CA GLY A 6 6.84 -12.07 1.83
C GLY A 6 6.69 -11.95 3.36
N GLY A 7 6.67 -10.74 3.90
CA GLY A 7 6.62 -10.51 5.35
C GLY A 7 7.98 -10.33 6.02
N GLU A 8 9.07 -10.35 5.25
CA GLU A 8 10.44 -10.27 5.78
C GLU A 8 11.22 -9.09 5.19
N GLU A 9 12.15 -8.56 5.98
CA GLU A 9 13.14 -7.60 5.49
C GLU A 9 14.23 -8.33 4.72
N LEU A 10 14.36 -8.05 3.43
CA LEU A 10 15.40 -8.64 2.59
C LEU A 10 16.62 -7.74 2.49
N THR A 11 17.79 -8.37 2.61
CA THR A 11 19.06 -7.76 2.25
C THR A 11 19.19 -7.79 0.73
N PRO A 12 19.45 -6.65 0.08
CA PRO A 12 19.58 -6.58 -1.37
C PRO A 12 20.77 -7.42 -1.85
N GLU A 13 20.59 -8.15 -2.96
CA GLU A 13 21.65 -8.91 -3.62
C GLU A 13 22.67 -7.97 -4.29
N ASN A 14 22.19 -6.83 -4.80
CA ASN A 14 23.06 -5.79 -5.35
C ASN A 14 23.55 -4.86 -4.23
N PRO A 15 24.87 -4.75 -3.98
CA PRO A 15 25.40 -3.81 -2.99
C PRO A 15 25.30 -2.34 -3.44
N GLU A 16 25.01 -2.08 -4.72
CA GLU A 16 24.81 -0.72 -5.22
C GLU A 16 23.57 -0.09 -4.59
N SER A 17 23.78 1.10 -4.03
CA SER A 17 22.73 1.90 -3.43
C SER A 17 22.57 3.21 -4.17
N ILE A 18 21.32 3.64 -4.30
CA ILE A 18 20.94 4.92 -4.88
C ILE A 18 20.90 5.95 -3.75
N GLU A 19 21.46 7.12 -4.01
CA GLU A 19 21.50 8.24 -3.09
C GLU A 19 20.26 9.13 -3.27
N LYS A 20 19.55 9.42 -2.18
CA LYS A 20 18.47 10.41 -2.15
C LYS A 20 18.99 11.70 -1.51
N PHE A 21 18.95 12.79 -2.26
CA PHE A 21 19.29 14.12 -1.76
C PHE A 21 18.03 14.91 -1.43
N SER A 22 18.14 15.81 -0.45
CA SER A 22 17.10 16.78 -0.17
C SER A 22 17.11 17.88 -1.25
N PRO A 23 15.99 18.17 -1.91
CA PRO A 23 15.91 19.29 -2.85
C PRO A 23 16.01 20.65 -2.15
N LEU A 24 15.76 20.72 -0.83
CA LEU A 24 15.83 21.96 -0.04
C LEU A 24 17.27 22.37 0.26
N THR A 25 18.12 21.40 0.59
CA THR A 25 19.48 21.66 1.10
C THR A 25 20.60 21.10 0.24
N GLY A 26 20.27 20.26 -0.76
CA GLY A 26 21.25 19.49 -1.55
C GLY A 26 22.02 18.43 -0.75
N LYS A 27 21.65 18.18 0.51
CA LYS A 27 22.36 17.22 1.37
C LYS A 27 21.83 15.82 1.16
N LEU A 28 22.69 14.82 1.30
CA LEU A 28 22.31 13.41 1.29
C LEU A 28 21.36 13.13 2.48
N LEU A 29 20.16 12.61 2.19
CA LEU A 29 19.20 12.18 3.21
C LEU A 29 19.47 10.73 3.61
N TYR A 30 19.49 9.83 2.62
CA TYR A 30 19.72 8.40 2.85
C TYR A 30 20.12 7.69 1.56
N ARG A 31 20.56 6.44 1.72
CA ARG A 31 20.81 5.48 0.65
C ARG A 31 19.74 4.39 0.66
N PHE A 32 19.25 4.01 -0.51
CA PHE A 32 18.30 2.92 -0.67
C PHE A 32 18.76 1.94 -1.75
N PRO A 33 18.45 0.65 -1.62
CA PRO A 33 18.96 -0.35 -2.55
C PRO A 33 18.31 -0.26 -3.94
N SER A 34 19.08 -0.63 -4.97
CA SER A 34 18.59 -0.78 -6.34
C SER A 34 18.15 -2.22 -6.58
N ALA A 35 16.85 -2.44 -6.81
CA ALA A 35 16.31 -3.79 -6.98
C ALA A 35 16.74 -4.39 -8.32
N THR A 36 17.18 -5.64 -8.29
CA THR A 36 17.43 -6.44 -9.50
C THR A 36 16.13 -6.99 -10.07
N ARG A 37 16.15 -7.41 -11.34
CA ARG A 37 15.04 -8.12 -11.98
C ARG A 37 14.63 -9.36 -11.18
N LYS A 38 15.61 -10.08 -10.62
CA LYS A 38 15.36 -11.31 -9.85
C LYS A 38 14.62 -11.00 -8.56
N GLU A 39 15.04 -9.99 -7.80
CA GLU A 39 14.34 -9.58 -6.57
C GLU A 39 12.93 -9.07 -6.87
N ALA A 40 12.74 -8.35 -7.98
CA ALA A 40 11.40 -7.93 -8.42
C ALA A 40 10.51 -9.14 -8.74
N ASN A 41 11.02 -10.15 -9.45
CA ASN A 41 10.28 -11.38 -9.73
C ASN A 41 9.93 -12.14 -8.44
N ASN A 42 10.87 -12.25 -7.49
CA ASN A 42 10.61 -12.88 -6.19
C ASN A 42 9.49 -12.17 -5.42
N ALA A 43 9.43 -10.83 -5.49
CA ALA A 43 8.34 -10.06 -4.89
C ALA A 43 6.98 -10.33 -5.54
N ILE A 44 6.96 -10.48 -6.88
CA ILE A 44 5.75 -10.86 -7.63
C ILE A 44 5.29 -12.26 -7.24
N ASP A 45 6.20 -13.23 -7.24
CA ASP A 45 5.89 -14.62 -6.89
C ASP A 45 5.36 -14.71 -5.45
N SER A 46 6.00 -14.01 -4.50
CA SER A 46 5.55 -13.94 -3.12
C SER A 46 4.14 -13.34 -2.97
N ALA A 47 3.85 -12.28 -3.74
CA ALA A 47 2.51 -11.70 -3.76
C ALA A 47 1.46 -12.64 -4.38
N HIS A 48 1.84 -13.41 -5.42
CA HIS A 48 0.98 -14.40 -6.06
C HIS A 48 0.63 -15.54 -5.10
N GLU A 49 1.62 -16.09 -4.38
CA GLU A 49 1.39 -17.14 -3.39
C GLU A 49 0.48 -16.66 -2.24
N ALA A 50 0.69 -15.43 -1.76
CA ALA A 50 -0.14 -14.84 -0.71
C ALA A 50 -1.58 -14.53 -1.15
N LEU A 51 -1.84 -14.45 -2.47
CA LEU A 51 -3.15 -14.09 -3.01
C LEU A 51 -4.23 -15.09 -2.60
N LYS A 52 -3.91 -16.39 -2.61
CA LYS A 52 -4.87 -17.45 -2.27
C LYS A 52 -5.44 -17.27 -0.87
N ASP A 53 -4.57 -17.08 0.12
CA ASP A 53 -4.99 -16.85 1.50
C ASP A 53 -5.61 -15.46 1.68
N GLY A 54 -5.12 -14.46 0.95
CA GLY A 54 -5.67 -13.10 0.95
C GLY A 54 -7.10 -13.03 0.44
N GLN A 55 -7.43 -13.79 -0.61
CA GLN A 55 -8.79 -13.87 -1.17
C GLN A 55 -9.76 -14.62 -0.26
N ALA A 56 -9.27 -15.62 0.49
CA ALA A 56 -10.07 -16.36 1.46
C ALA A 56 -10.49 -15.52 2.69
N LYS A 57 -9.76 -14.44 2.99
CA LYS A 57 -10.10 -13.53 4.10
C LYS A 57 -11.43 -12.82 3.84
N THR A 58 -12.22 -12.63 4.88
CA THR A 58 -13.47 -11.88 4.76
C THR A 58 -13.20 -10.39 4.51
N SER A 59 -14.20 -9.65 4.02
CA SER A 59 -14.12 -8.19 3.92
C SER A 59 -13.80 -7.53 5.28
N LYS A 60 -14.26 -8.11 6.39
CA LYS A 60 -14.00 -7.62 7.75
C LYS A 60 -12.54 -7.79 8.14
N ASP A 61 -11.97 -8.97 7.88
CA ASP A 61 -10.57 -9.26 8.21
C ASP A 61 -9.64 -8.34 7.45
N ARG A 62 -9.90 -8.14 6.15
CA ARG A 62 -9.12 -7.19 5.33
C ARG A 62 -9.29 -5.75 5.81
N ASN A 63 -10.51 -5.35 6.18
CA ASN A 63 -10.79 -4.01 6.70
C ASN A 63 -10.02 -3.72 8.00
N SER A 64 -9.82 -4.74 8.85
CA SER A 64 -9.06 -4.59 10.10
C SER A 64 -7.61 -4.11 9.87
N TYR A 65 -6.99 -4.50 8.75
CA TYR A 65 -5.66 -4.03 8.37
C TYR A 65 -5.67 -2.54 7.98
N LEU A 66 -6.69 -2.10 7.24
CA LEU A 66 -6.86 -0.69 6.86
C LEU A 66 -7.08 0.19 8.09
N ILE A 67 -7.92 -0.25 9.03
CA ILE A 67 -8.15 0.46 10.31
C ILE A 67 -6.85 0.58 11.10
N LYS A 68 -6.05 -0.49 11.16
CA LYS A 68 -4.74 -0.46 11.82
C LYS A 68 -3.79 0.54 11.15
N ALA A 69 -3.72 0.53 9.81
CA ALA A 69 -2.90 1.48 9.05
C ALA A 69 -3.36 2.93 9.27
N TYR A 70 -4.67 3.19 9.21
CA TYR A 70 -5.28 4.49 9.49
C TYR A 70 -4.87 5.04 10.86
N ASN A 71 -4.98 4.21 11.91
CA ASN A 71 -4.59 4.63 13.27
C ASN A 71 -3.09 4.93 13.37
N LEU A 72 -2.23 4.07 12.83
CA LEU A 72 -0.77 4.25 12.86
C LEU A 72 -0.32 5.50 12.10
N ILE A 73 -0.91 5.77 10.93
CA ILE A 73 -0.61 6.96 10.13
C ILE A 73 -1.03 8.23 10.88
N ARG A 74 -2.20 8.24 11.51
CA ARG A 74 -2.66 9.39 12.30
C ARG A 74 -1.77 9.64 13.51
N GLU A 75 -1.36 8.59 14.21
CA GLU A 75 -0.44 8.68 15.35
C GLU A 75 0.91 9.27 14.93
N ARG A 76 1.42 8.89 13.75
CA ARG A 76 2.74 9.28 13.23
C ARG A 76 2.69 10.41 12.20
N ARG A 77 1.57 11.15 12.12
CA ARG A 77 1.34 12.14 11.05
C ARG A 77 2.47 13.16 10.91
N ILE A 78 2.97 13.67 12.04
CA ILE A 78 4.03 14.70 12.05
C ILE A 78 5.32 14.15 11.41
N GLN A 79 5.67 12.89 11.70
CA GLN A 79 6.84 12.24 11.10
C GLN A 79 6.68 12.08 9.59
N LEU A 80 5.49 11.72 9.12
CA LEU A 80 5.21 11.59 7.69
C LEU A 80 5.24 12.95 6.97
N GLU A 81 4.67 13.99 7.59
CA GLU A 81 4.71 15.37 7.09
C GLU A 81 6.16 15.84 6.93
N GLU A 82 7.02 15.60 7.93
CA GLU A 82 8.45 15.93 7.88
C GLU A 82 9.20 15.15 6.79
N ILE A 83 8.91 13.86 6.61
CA ILE A 83 9.50 13.05 5.54
C ILE A 83 9.15 13.65 4.17
N ILE A 84 7.87 13.96 3.93
CA ILE A 84 7.41 14.53 2.65
C ILE A 84 8.10 15.86 2.35
N VAL A 85 8.21 16.75 3.35
CA VAL A 85 8.91 18.03 3.20
C VAL A 85 10.37 17.81 2.85
N ASN A 86 11.07 16.93 3.57
CA ASN A 86 12.50 16.71 3.34
C ASN A 86 12.80 16.06 1.99
N GLU A 87 11.97 15.12 1.55
CA GLU A 87 12.17 14.36 0.32
C GLU A 87 11.75 15.11 -0.95
N ASN A 88 10.71 15.95 -0.86
CA ASN A 88 10.12 16.60 -2.02
C ASN A 88 10.32 18.12 -2.03
N GLY A 89 10.65 18.74 -0.89
CA GLY A 89 10.84 20.17 -0.77
C GLY A 89 9.56 21.00 -0.82
N LYS A 90 8.40 20.36 -0.69
CA LYS A 90 7.10 21.06 -0.65
C LYS A 90 6.95 21.85 0.65
N PRO A 91 6.17 22.95 0.66
CA PRO A 91 5.78 23.63 1.88
C PRO A 91 5.09 22.69 2.87
N LEU A 92 5.27 22.91 4.18
CA LEU A 92 4.67 22.09 5.24
C LEU A 92 3.13 22.03 5.13
N SER A 93 2.49 23.11 4.68
CA SER A 93 1.03 23.13 4.44
C SER A 93 0.58 22.13 3.39
N GLU A 94 1.36 21.96 2.31
CA GLU A 94 1.06 20.96 1.27
C GLU A 94 1.33 19.55 1.77
N ALA A 95 2.42 19.33 2.51
CA ALA A 95 2.70 18.03 3.13
C ALA A 95 1.59 17.61 4.11
N LYS A 96 1.04 18.55 4.88
CA LYS A 96 -0.13 18.33 5.74
C LYS A 96 -1.36 17.93 4.95
N ALA A 97 -1.66 18.67 3.88
CA ALA A 97 -2.79 18.35 3.01
C ALA A 97 -2.65 16.97 2.36
N GLU A 98 -1.43 16.57 1.99
CA GLU A 98 -1.14 15.24 1.42
C GLU A 98 -1.40 14.13 2.46
N VAL A 99 -0.91 14.30 3.70
CA VAL A 99 -1.17 13.35 4.80
C VAL A 99 -2.65 13.29 5.18
N ASP A 100 -3.34 14.43 5.23
CA ASP A 100 -4.79 14.48 5.46
C ASP A 100 -5.54 13.73 4.33
N GLY A 101 -5.10 13.88 3.08
CA GLY A 101 -5.62 13.12 1.94
C GLY A 101 -5.42 11.61 2.05
N VAL A 102 -4.25 11.15 2.52
CA VAL A 102 -3.99 9.72 2.78
C VAL A 102 -4.91 9.19 3.88
N ILE A 103 -5.10 9.95 4.96
CA ILE A 103 -5.98 9.59 6.07
C ILE A 103 -7.44 9.49 5.59
N ASP A 104 -7.90 10.46 4.79
CA ASP A 104 -9.24 10.47 4.21
C ASP A 104 -9.47 9.30 3.25
N GLN A 105 -8.51 9.02 2.35
CA GLN A 105 -8.59 7.89 1.43
C GLN A 105 -8.71 6.55 2.18
N LEU A 106 -7.90 6.34 3.22
CA LEU A 106 -8.00 5.15 4.06
C LEU A 106 -9.38 5.06 4.71
N TRP A 107 -9.88 6.16 5.28
CA TRP A 107 -11.20 6.20 5.90
C TRP A 107 -12.32 5.90 4.91
N TYR A 108 -12.25 6.47 3.71
CA TYR A 108 -13.18 6.23 2.62
C TYR A 108 -13.22 4.74 2.27
N TYR A 109 -12.07 4.10 2.02
CA TYR A 109 -12.02 2.68 1.67
C TYR A 109 -12.40 1.74 2.82
N ILE A 110 -12.14 2.12 4.08
CA ILE A 110 -12.66 1.40 5.25
C ILE A 110 -14.19 1.31 5.21
N GLY A 111 -14.85 2.38 4.75
CA GLY A 111 -16.29 2.45 4.60
C GLY A 111 -16.89 1.48 3.58
N PHE A 112 -16.08 0.82 2.74
CA PHE A 112 -16.53 -0.17 1.77
C PHE A 112 -16.64 -1.59 2.33
N GLU A 113 -16.40 -1.80 3.62
CA GLU A 113 -16.62 -3.10 4.25
C GLU A 113 -18.04 -3.61 3.93
N ARG A 114 -18.11 -4.79 3.29
CA ARG A 114 -19.36 -5.44 2.84
C ARG A 114 -20.23 -4.61 1.87
N LYS A 115 -19.66 -3.63 1.18
CA LYS A 115 -20.38 -2.84 0.14
C LYS A 115 -19.99 -3.21 -1.29
N ILE A 116 -18.96 -4.03 -1.47
CA ILE A 116 -18.57 -4.57 -2.77
C ILE A 116 -19.45 -5.79 -3.05
N ASN A 117 -20.59 -5.55 -3.68
CA ASN A 117 -21.58 -6.58 -4.01
C ASN A 117 -21.46 -6.98 -5.48
N GLY A 118 -21.83 -8.23 -5.77
CA GLY A 118 -22.10 -8.67 -7.13
C GLY A 118 -23.58 -8.54 -7.47
N GLU A 119 -23.91 -8.80 -8.73
CA GLU A 119 -25.28 -8.86 -9.22
C GLU A 119 -25.61 -10.27 -9.71
N ILE A 120 -26.87 -10.64 -9.66
CA ILE A 120 -27.40 -11.87 -10.24
C ILE A 120 -28.21 -11.45 -11.47
N ILE A 121 -27.82 -11.97 -12.64
CA ILE A 121 -28.47 -11.68 -13.93
C ILE A 121 -29.11 -12.97 -14.44
N GLU A 122 -30.32 -12.87 -15.00
CA GLU A 122 -31.03 -14.02 -15.55
C GLU A 122 -30.30 -14.59 -16.77
N GLY A 123 -30.22 -15.92 -16.84
CA GLY A 123 -29.69 -16.63 -17.99
C GLY A 123 -30.72 -16.74 -19.12
N ASP A 124 -30.25 -16.69 -20.35
CA ASP A 124 -31.06 -16.81 -21.58
C ASP A 124 -31.47 -18.26 -21.92
N THR A 125 -30.99 -19.24 -21.15
CA THR A 125 -31.13 -20.68 -21.40
C THR A 125 -32.13 -21.31 -20.41
N GLU A 126 -32.97 -22.23 -20.89
CA GLU A 126 -34.04 -22.86 -20.08
C GLU A 126 -33.55 -23.51 -18.78
N LEU A 127 -32.31 -24.02 -18.76
CA LEU A 127 -31.68 -24.63 -17.58
C LEU A 127 -31.21 -23.63 -16.51
N ARG A 128 -31.30 -22.33 -16.76
CA ARG A 128 -30.78 -21.25 -15.90
C ARG A 128 -31.83 -20.23 -15.47
N ARG A 129 -33.13 -20.57 -15.58
CA ARG A 129 -34.21 -19.78 -14.98
C ARG A 129 -34.25 -20.03 -13.47
N PHE A 130 -33.88 -19.01 -12.71
CA PHE A 130 -34.11 -18.99 -11.27
C PHE A 130 -35.60 -18.66 -11.06
N CYS A 131 -36.39 -19.69 -10.75
CA CYS A 131 -37.85 -19.70 -10.57
C CYS A 131 -38.67 -20.15 -11.79
N SER A 132 -39.37 -21.26 -11.57
CA SER A 132 -40.64 -21.64 -12.20
C SER A 132 -41.76 -21.45 -11.19
#